data_AF-W8AIB7-F1
#
_entry.id   AF-W8AIB7-F1
#
_cell.length_a   1.000
_cell.length_b   1.000
_cell.length_c   1.000
_cell.angle_alpha   90.00
_cell.angle_beta   90.00
_cell.angle_gamma   90.00
#
_symmetry.space_group_name_H-M   'P 1'
#
loop_
_entity.id
_entity.type
_entity.pdbx_description
1 polymer ?
#
loop_
_entity_poly.entity_id
_entity_poly.type
_entity_poly.pdbx_seq_one_letter_code
_entity_poly.pdbx_strand_id
1 'polypeptide(L)'
;MATPTEIQKFTVSSEFCQFILEMMGELYTSHEMPEQPKESFFKGLFGGGAKSLDREELFGEQSGKANRSVAKHIPGPNLDQLGQRASTAASEISRAHQLAMERGEKLNLLEERAERMANQAQDFSGTAHQLMLKYKDKKWYQL
;
A
#
# COMPACT_ATOMS: atom_id res chain seq x y z
N MET A 1 10.51 -13.74 10.03
CA MET A 1 9.20 -13.39 9.42
C MET A 1 8.17 -13.63 10.51
N ALA A 2 7.54 -12.57 11.02
CA ALA A 2 6.62 -12.69 12.14
C ALA A 2 5.26 -13.24 11.69
N THR A 3 4.64 -14.06 12.53
CA THR A 3 3.36 -14.70 12.19
C THR A 3 2.19 -13.72 12.40
N PRO A 4 1.06 -13.85 11.66
CA PRO A 4 -0.05 -12.89 11.70
C PRO A 4 -0.72 -12.72 13.08
N THR A 5 -0.41 -13.60 14.03
CA THR A 5 -0.97 -13.65 15.38
C THR A 5 0.06 -13.34 16.48
N GLU A 6 1.29 -12.98 16.11
CA GLU A 6 2.35 -12.70 17.07
C GLU A 6 2.24 -11.26 17.62
N ILE A 7 2.05 -11.13 18.94
CA ILE A 7 2.01 -9.82 19.61
C ILE A 7 3.43 -9.24 19.63
N GLN A 8 3.63 -8.11 18.96
CA GLN A 8 4.93 -7.41 18.93
C GLN A 8 4.92 -6.18 19.82
N LYS A 9 5.99 -6.03 20.59
CA LYS A 9 6.28 -4.80 21.33
C LYS A 9 6.84 -3.76 20.34
N PHE A 10 6.18 -2.62 20.25
CA PHE A 10 6.66 -1.47 19.50
C PHE A 10 6.86 -0.27 20.44
N THR A 11 7.73 0.66 20.02
CA THR A 11 7.99 1.91 20.73
C THR A 11 7.53 3.06 19.85
N VAL A 12 6.82 4.03 20.43
CA VAL A 12 6.33 5.22 19.75
C VAL A 12 7.00 6.45 20.35
N SER A 13 7.32 7.44 19.50
CA SER A 13 7.87 8.73 19.96
C SER A 13 6.91 9.43 20.92
N SER A 14 7.43 10.00 22.00
CA SER A 14 6.62 10.78 22.95
C SER A 14 5.95 12.00 22.32
N GLU A 15 6.55 12.56 21.27
CA GLU A 15 5.97 13.66 20.49
C GLU A 15 4.72 13.19 19.73
N PHE A 16 4.75 11.96 19.21
CA PHE A 16 3.61 11.37 18.50
C PHE A 16 2.42 11.14 19.42
N CYS A 17 2.66 10.85 20.71
CA CYS A 17 1.59 10.71 21.69
C CYS A 17 0.77 11.99 21.88
N GLN A 18 1.34 13.17 21.62
CA GLN A 18 0.61 14.45 21.71
C GLN A 18 -0.46 14.57 20.63
N PHE A 19 -0.27 13.92 19.48
CA PHE A 19 -1.15 13.99 18.32
C PHE A 19 -2.09 12.78 18.19
N ILE A 20 -1.89 11.71 18.98
CA ILE A 20 -2.68 10.46 18.86
C ILE A 20 -4.18 10.71 18.95
N LEU A 21 -4.62 11.57 19.89
CA LEU A 21 -6.05 11.84 20.08
C LEU A 21 -6.65 12.66 18.92
N GLU A 22 -5.86 13.54 18.28
CA GLU A 22 -6.30 14.26 17.08
C GLU A 22 -6.34 13.36 15.83
N MET A 23 -5.50 12.33 15.79
CA MET A 23 -5.48 11.34 14.72
C MET A 23 -6.52 10.23 14.89
N MET A 24 -7.17 10.12 16.04
CA MET A 24 -8.27 9.18 16.27
C MET A 24 -9.53 9.67 15.54
N GLY A 25 -9.78 9.09 14.36
CA GLY A 25 -11.03 9.31 13.63
C GLY A 25 -12.23 8.64 14.29
N GLU A 26 -13.43 9.11 13.96
CA GLU A 26 -14.68 8.49 14.38
C GLU A 26 -15.04 7.31 13.47
N LEU A 27 -15.26 6.13 14.06
CA LEU A 27 -15.68 4.91 13.35
C LEU A 27 -17.16 4.94 12.93
N TYR A 28 -17.96 5.78 13.58
CA TYR A 28 -19.39 5.86 13.39
C TYR A 28 -19.85 7.30 13.49
N THR A 29 -20.51 7.78 12.44
CA THR A 29 -21.26 9.02 12.43
C THR A 29 -22.75 8.68 12.47
N SER A 30 -23.44 9.12 13.51
CA SER A 30 -24.90 8.95 13.60
C SER A 30 -25.55 9.72 12.47
N HIS A 31 -26.15 9.01 11.52
CA HIS A 31 -26.92 9.60 10.43
C HIS A 31 -28.41 9.38 10.68
N GLU A 32 -29.23 10.40 10.40
CA GLU A 32 -30.68 10.21 10.41
C GLU A 32 -31.06 9.16 9.39
N MET A 33 -31.98 8.26 9.78
CA MET A 33 -32.43 7.20 8.90
C MET A 33 -33.12 7.85 7.69
N PRO A 34 -32.69 7.52 6.45
CA PRO A 34 -33.32 8.10 5.26
C PRO A 34 -34.81 7.77 5.23
N GLU A 35 -35.61 8.69 4.70
CA GLU A 35 -37.04 8.49 4.52
C GLU A 35 -37.28 7.17 3.78
N GLN A 36 -38.25 6.38 4.25
CA GLN A 36 -38.57 5.09 3.64
C GLN A 36 -38.78 5.28 2.13
N PRO A 37 -38.23 4.39 1.28
CA PRO A 37 -38.43 4.51 -0.15
C PRO A 37 -39.93 4.59 -0.45
N LYS A 38 -40.36 5.69 -1.06
CA LYS A 38 -41.74 5.81 -1.55
C LYS A 38 -42.00 4.64 -2.48
N GLU A 39 -43.16 3.99 -2.36
CA GLU A 39 -43.49 2.83 -3.18
C GLU A 39 -43.21 3.16 -4.65
N SER A 40 -42.32 2.38 -5.25
CA SER A 40 -41.74 2.69 -6.54
C SER A 40 -42.80 2.59 -7.65
N PHE A 41 -42.73 3.50 -8.62
CA PHE A 41 -43.51 3.52 -9.87
C PHE A 41 -43.69 2.13 -10.51
N PHE A 42 -42.68 1.27 -10.36
CA PHE A 42 -42.67 -0.09 -10.89
C PHE A 42 -43.61 -1.08 -10.20
N LYS A 43 -44.09 -0.78 -8.99
CA LYS A 43 -45.13 -1.57 -8.34
C LYS A 43 -46.47 -1.45 -9.09
N GLY A 44 -46.72 -0.32 -9.76
CA GLY A 44 -47.84 -0.16 -10.69
C GLY A 44 -47.54 -0.65 -12.11
N LEU A 45 -46.32 -0.45 -12.60
CA LEU A 45 -45.95 -0.80 -13.99
C LEU A 45 -45.72 -2.30 -14.22
N PHE A 46 -45.14 -3.02 -13.25
CA PHE A 46 -44.87 -4.45 -13.34
C PHE A 46 -45.72 -5.30 -12.39
N GLY A 47 -46.43 -4.67 -11.44
CA GLY A 47 -47.33 -5.34 -10.49
C GLY A 47 -48.74 -5.51 -11.02
N GLY A 48 -48.90 -6.18 -12.17
CA GLY A 48 -50.08 -6.97 -12.56
C GLY A 48 -51.51 -6.46 -12.28
N GLY A 49 -51.76 -5.16 -12.18
CA GLY A 49 -53.08 -4.60 -11.89
C GLY A 49 -53.38 -3.39 -12.75
N ALA A 50 -54.38 -3.50 -13.62
CA ALA A 50 -54.85 -2.40 -14.46
C ALA A 50 -55.53 -1.33 -13.59
N LYS A 51 -54.75 -0.38 -13.08
CA LYS A 51 -55.27 0.92 -12.68
C LYS A 51 -55.03 1.88 -13.84
N SER A 52 -56.08 2.58 -14.27
CA SER A 52 -55.97 3.69 -15.22
C SER A 52 -55.05 4.75 -14.60
N LEU A 53 -53.83 4.86 -15.12
CA LEU A 53 -52.88 5.88 -14.70
C LEU A 53 -53.47 7.25 -15.06
N ASP A 54 -53.79 8.05 -14.04
CA ASP A 54 -54.29 9.41 -14.22
C ASP A 54 -53.14 10.32 -14.64
N ARG A 55 -53.20 10.81 -15.89
CA ARG A 55 -52.17 11.67 -16.47
C ARG A 55 -52.14 13.05 -15.81
N GLU A 56 -53.25 13.51 -15.24
CA GLU A 56 -53.35 14.82 -14.59
C GLU A 56 -52.59 14.81 -13.25
N GLU A 57 -52.60 13.70 -12.53
CA GLU A 57 -51.84 13.51 -11.29
C GLU A 57 -50.32 13.35 -11.56
N LEU A 58 -49.97 12.72 -12.68
CA LEU A 58 -48.59 12.41 -13.06
C LEU A 58 -47.84 13.55 -13.78
N PHE A 59 -48.55 14.41 -14.51
CA PHE A 59 -47.94 15.46 -15.33
C PHE A 59 -48.67 16.81 -15.29
N GLY A 60 -49.79 16.90 -14.55
CA GLY A 60 -50.53 18.14 -14.37
C GLY A 60 -49.90 19.04 -13.31
N GLU A 61 -50.51 20.20 -13.12
CA GLU A 61 -49.99 21.29 -12.27
C GLU A 61 -49.84 20.90 -10.78
N GLN A 62 -50.53 19.84 -10.36
CA GLN A 62 -50.51 19.28 -9.00
C GLN A 62 -49.45 18.19 -8.78
N SER A 63 -48.75 17.73 -9.84
CA SER A 63 -47.75 16.64 -9.80
C SER A 63 -46.49 16.97 -8.95
N GLY A 64 -46.47 18.10 -8.26
CA GLY A 64 -45.35 18.57 -7.46
C GLY A 64 -44.25 19.19 -8.31
N LYS A 65 -43.59 20.21 -7.78
CA LYS A 65 -42.44 20.83 -8.47
C LYS A 65 -41.29 19.83 -8.48
N ALA A 66 -40.64 19.66 -9.64
CA ALA A 66 -39.43 18.86 -9.77
C ALA A 66 -38.49 19.13 -8.60
N ASN A 67 -38.05 18.06 -7.93
CA ASN A 67 -37.22 18.16 -6.74
C ASN A 67 -35.98 19.01 -7.09
N ARG A 68 -35.85 20.17 -6.44
CA ARG A 68 -34.72 21.09 -6.65
C ARG A 68 -33.39 20.49 -6.21
N SER A 69 -33.41 19.32 -5.56
CA SER A 69 -32.26 18.43 -5.54
C SER A 69 -32.15 17.67 -6.87
N VAL A 70 -31.98 18.41 -7.98
CA VAL A 70 -31.05 17.94 -9.01
C VAL A 70 -29.81 17.55 -8.24
N ALA A 71 -29.37 16.30 -8.33
CA ALA A 71 -28.17 15.82 -7.66
C ALA A 71 -27.10 16.89 -7.89
N LYS A 72 -26.76 17.65 -6.83
CA LYS A 72 -25.66 18.60 -6.89
C LYS A 72 -24.49 17.75 -7.33
N HIS A 73 -23.93 18.05 -8.50
CA HIS A 73 -22.69 17.43 -8.95
C HIS A 73 -21.74 17.51 -7.76
N ILE A 74 -21.55 16.39 -7.05
CA ILE A 74 -20.59 16.30 -5.97
C ILE A 74 -19.28 16.47 -6.73
N PRO A 75 -18.57 17.60 -6.59
CA PRO A 75 -17.28 17.73 -7.22
C PRO A 75 -16.46 16.58 -6.64
N GLY A 76 -16.16 15.58 -7.48
CA GLY A 76 -15.30 14.49 -7.07
C GLY A 76 -13.99 15.07 -6.52
N PRO A 77 -13.29 14.37 -5.62
CA PRO A 77 -12.01 14.83 -5.11
C PRO A 77 -11.15 15.34 -6.26
N ASN A 78 -10.64 16.57 -6.16
CA ASN A 78 -9.93 17.32 -7.20
C ASN A 78 -9.09 16.38 -8.09
N LEU A 79 -9.61 16.03 -9.26
CA LEU A 79 -9.00 15.03 -10.14
C LEU A 79 -7.57 15.43 -10.54
N ASP A 80 -7.32 16.73 -10.63
CA ASP A 80 -5.99 17.32 -10.87
C ASP A 80 -5.00 17.04 -9.72
N GLN A 81 -5.46 17.13 -8.46
CA GLN A 81 -4.62 16.81 -7.30
C GLN A 81 -4.32 15.30 -7.24
N LEU A 82 -5.29 14.45 -7.61
CA LEU A 82 -5.07 13.02 -7.72
C LEU A 82 -4.08 12.69 -8.84
N GLY A 83 -4.22 13.34 -10.01
CA GLY A 83 -3.29 13.20 -11.14
C GLY A 83 -1.87 13.63 -10.79
N GLN A 84 -1.71 14.76 -10.08
CA GLN A 84 -0.40 15.21 -9.59
C GLN A 84 0.23 14.19 -8.63
N ARG A 85 -0.52 13.71 -7.64
CA ARG A 85 -0.04 12.68 -6.69
C ARG A 85 0.36 11.39 -7.39
N ALA A 86 -0.46 10.92 -8.33
CA ALA A 86 -0.17 9.72 -9.12
C ALA A 86 1.09 9.90 -9.97
N SER A 87 1.27 11.07 -10.61
CA SER A 87 2.46 11.38 -11.40
C SER A 87 3.72 11.43 -10.55
N THR A 88 3.67 12.04 -9.36
CA THR A 88 4.80 12.08 -8.43
C THR A 88 5.17 10.68 -7.96
N ALA A 89 4.18 9.87 -7.54
CA ALA A 89 4.42 8.49 -7.14
C ALA A 89 5.04 7.65 -8.26
N ALA A 90 4.55 7.79 -9.49
CA ALA A 90 5.13 7.11 -10.65
C ALA A 90 6.58 7.52 -10.91
N SER A 91 6.92 8.81 -10.76
CA SER A 91 8.30 9.29 -10.91
C SER A 91 9.24 8.74 -9.83
N GLU A 92 8.76 8.61 -8.58
CA GLU A 92 9.54 8.05 -7.48
C GLU A 92 9.79 6.56 -7.70
N ILE A 93 8.80 5.82 -8.19
CA ILE A 93 8.94 4.40 -8.56
C ILE A 93 9.96 4.24 -9.69
N SER A 94 9.90 5.08 -10.73
CA SER A 94 10.86 5.05 -11.84
C SER A 94 12.29 5.28 -11.35
N ARG A 95 12.48 6.27 -10.46
CA ARG A 95 13.79 6.54 -9.83
C ARG A 95 14.25 5.37 -8.96
N ALA A 96 13.36 4.80 -8.15
CA ALA A 96 13.68 3.65 -7.31
C ALA A 96 14.09 2.43 -8.15
N HIS A 97 13.44 2.22 -9.30
CA HIS A 97 13.79 1.18 -10.25
C HIS A 97 15.21 1.36 -10.82
N GLN A 98 15.58 2.58 -11.21
CA GLN A 98 16.95 2.88 -11.68
C GLN A 98 17.99 2.57 -10.60
N LEU A 99 17.75 3.01 -9.35
CA LEU A 99 18.65 2.72 -8.23
C LEU A 99 18.75 1.22 -7.93
N ALA A 100 17.65 0.47 -8.13
CA ALA A 100 17.65 -0.98 -7.97
C ALA A 100 18.49 -1.67 -9.07
N MET A 101 18.44 -1.17 -10.31
CA MET A 101 19.31 -1.66 -11.40
C MET A 101 20.79 -1.41 -11.09
N GLU A 102 21.17 -0.19 -10.71
CA GLU A 102 22.56 0.11 -10.31
C GLU A 102 23.03 -0.75 -9.13
N ARG A 103 22.15 -0.99 -8.15
CA ARG A 103 22.43 -1.90 -7.05
C ARG A 103 22.66 -3.32 -7.54
N GLY A 104 21.86 -3.79 -8.50
CA GLY A 104 22.01 -5.10 -9.12
C GLY A 104 23.39 -5.26 -9.77
N GLU A 105 23.83 -4.27 -10.55
CA GLU A 105 25.16 -4.28 -11.17
C GLU A 105 26.29 -4.32 -10.13
N LYS A 106 26.17 -3.52 -9.06
CA LYS A 106 27.15 -3.49 -7.96
C LYS A 106 27.20 -4.81 -7.20
N LEU A 107 26.06 -5.48 -7.01
CA LEU A 107 26.00 -6.79 -6.36
C LEU A 107 26.66 -7.87 -7.23
N ASN A 108 26.45 -7.84 -8.55
CA ASN A 108 27.10 -8.77 -9.48
C ASN A 108 28.64 -8.61 -9.45
N LEU A 109 29.14 -7.37 -9.43
CA LEU A 109 30.57 -7.10 -9.28
C LEU A 109 31.12 -7.53 -7.90
N LEU A 110 30.31 -7.39 -6.85
CA LEU A 110 30.68 -7.82 -5.50
C LEU A 110 30.79 -9.34 -5.43
N GLU A 111 29.87 -10.06 -6.05
CA GLU A 111 29.87 -11.53 -6.13
C GLU A 111 31.15 -12.03 -6.82
N GLU A 112 31.50 -11.50 -7.99
CA GLU A 112 32.72 -11.88 -8.73
C GLU A 112 33.99 -11.62 -7.89
N ARG A 113 34.04 -10.50 -7.16
CA ARG A 113 35.17 -10.18 -6.27
C ARG A 113 35.22 -11.08 -5.05
N ALA A 114 34.07 -11.40 -4.46
CA ALA A 114 33.97 -12.27 -3.31
C ALA A 114 34.38 -13.71 -3.67
N GLU A 115 33.99 -14.19 -4.85
CA GLU A 115 34.42 -15.49 -5.37
C GLU A 115 35.94 -15.54 -5.54
N ARG A 116 36.53 -14.52 -6.20
CA ARG A 116 38.00 -14.41 -6.31
C ARG A 116 38.68 -14.39 -4.95
N MET A 117 38.15 -13.64 -3.99
CA MET A 117 38.68 -13.58 -2.64
C MET A 117 38.59 -14.94 -1.93
N ALA A 118 37.48 -15.66 -2.09
CA ALA A 118 37.32 -17.00 -1.51
C ALA A 118 38.34 -17.99 -2.06
N ASN A 119 38.56 -17.98 -3.38
CA ASN A 119 39.58 -18.81 -4.03
C ASN A 119 40.99 -18.48 -3.50
N GLN A 120 41.33 -17.19 -3.43
CA GLN A 120 42.61 -16.74 -2.87
C GLN A 120 42.79 -17.13 -1.40
N ALA A 121 41.72 -17.06 -0.59
CA ALA A 121 41.76 -17.48 0.80
C ALA A 121 41.99 -19.00 0.93
N GLN A 122 41.42 -19.80 0.04
CA GLN A 122 41.64 -21.25 -0.01
C GLN A 122 43.11 -21.57 -0.38
N ASP A 123 43.67 -20.92 -1.39
CA ASP A 123 45.07 -21.08 -1.79
C ASP A 123 46.03 -20.65 -0.67
N PHE A 124 45.74 -19.53 -0.01
CA PHE A 124 46.50 -19.04 1.13
C PHE A 124 46.46 -20.02 2.30
N SER A 125 45.27 -20.53 2.64
CA SER A 125 45.11 -21.54 3.68
C SER A 125 45.91 -22.81 3.37
N GLY A 126 45.89 -23.27 2.11
CA GLY A 126 46.69 -24.41 1.68
C GLY A 126 48.19 -24.19 1.85
N THR A 127 48.68 -23.01 1.43
CA THR A 127 50.10 -22.62 1.56
C THR A 127 50.52 -22.50 3.02
N ALA A 128 49.70 -21.87 3.86
CA ALA A 128 49.94 -21.74 5.29
C ALA A 128 49.95 -23.11 5.99
N HIS A 129 49.06 -24.02 5.59
CA HIS A 129 49.04 -25.38 6.11
C HIS A 129 50.31 -26.15 5.74
N GLN A 130 50.77 -26.06 4.49
CA GLN A 130 52.03 -26.68 4.06
C GLN A 130 53.23 -26.11 4.82
N LEU A 131 53.27 -24.78 5.03
CA LEU A 131 54.31 -24.14 5.81
C LEU A 131 54.30 -24.67 7.25
N MET A 132 53.12 -24.72 7.89
CA MET A 132 52.96 -25.27 9.23
C MET A 132 53.50 -26.69 9.32
N LEU A 133 53.17 -27.57 8.38
CA LEU A 133 53.66 -28.96 8.37
C LEU A 133 55.20 -29.05 8.31
N LYS A 134 55.87 -28.16 7.57
CA LYS A 134 57.34 -28.15 7.49
C LYS A 134 58.03 -27.78 8.80
N TYR A 135 57.37 -27.00 9.65
CA TYR A 135 57.94 -26.49 10.91
C TYR A 135 57.27 -27.10 12.15
N LYS A 136 56.24 -27.92 11.99
CA LYS A 136 55.45 -28.53 13.07
C LYS A 136 56.32 -29.19 14.14
N ASP A 137 57.30 -29.98 13.72
CA ASP A 137 58.14 -30.77 14.64
C ASP A 137 59.47 -30.06 14.98
N LYS A 138 59.73 -28.90 14.36
CA LYS A 138 60.93 -28.12 14.66
C LYS A 138 60.74 -27.41 16.00
N LYS A 139 61.60 -27.77 16.96
CA LYS A 139 61.64 -27.08 18.25
C LYS A 139 62.57 -25.88 18.17
N TRP A 140 62.15 -24.78 18.75
CA TRP A 140 62.84 -23.49 18.70
C TRP A 140 64.29 -23.53 19.21
N TYR A 141 64.65 -24.55 20.00
CA TYR A 141 65.97 -24.75 20.59
C TYR A 141 66.92 -25.66 19.77
N GLN A 142 66.51 -26.12 18.58
CA GLN A 142 67.27 -27.04 17.72
C GLN A 142 67.80 -26.37 16.44
N LEU A 143 68.12 -25.07 16.51
CA LEU A 143 68.65 -24.28 15.39
C LEU A 143 70.01 -24.80 14.90
#